data_AF-A0A0C9VKF9-F1
#
_entry.id   AF-A0A0C9VKF9-F1
#
_cell.length_a   1.000
_cell.length_b   1.000
_cell.length_c   1.000
_cell.angle_alpha   90.00
_cell.angle_beta   90.00
_cell.angle_gamma   90.00
#
_symmetry.space_group_name_H-M   'P 1'
#
loop_
_entity.id
_entity.type
_entity.pdbx_description
1 polymer ?
#
loop_
_entity_poly.entity_id
_entity_poly.type
_entity_poly.pdbx_seq_one_letter_code
_entity_poly.pdbx_strand_id
1 'polypeptide(L)'
;MYQSTELKVLRLLTSPSLRADKRNRVIPVINFLETRDFVIVVMPGWGQCWFLPPCGNMITRGDLAIKLTQGLEWLHEQGVAHADIHPFNIVISHADSRGISPENDFRQTFNLEYAFIDFGSAHVFPPGNPPFAVPITIPPDHISSPEQKEHLEGTEPIDVFAADVYNLGKTLETELTAALEEYDKEPLPRQKYEQYRNLLSAMTDSQPESRPTAAQVLNTLHIISNGE
;
A
#
# COMPACT_ATOMS: atom_id res chain seq x y z
N MET A 1 -27.03 -14.89 5.56
CA MET A 1 -26.02 -14.20 6.38
C MET A 1 -25.14 -13.42 5.41
N TYR A 2 -25.15 -12.09 5.46
CA TYR A 2 -24.33 -11.29 4.56
C TYR A 2 -22.85 -11.57 4.87
N GLN A 3 -22.08 -12.02 3.88
CA GLN A 3 -20.63 -12.15 4.02
C GLN A 3 -20.00 -10.76 4.02
N SER A 4 -19.09 -10.51 4.97
CA SER A 4 -18.24 -9.31 5.03
C SER A 4 -17.53 -9.07 3.69
N THR A 5 -17.37 -7.80 3.33
CA THR A 5 -16.56 -7.36 2.17
C THR A 5 -15.15 -7.93 2.25
N GLU A 6 -14.49 -7.77 3.40
CA GLU A 6 -13.15 -8.27 3.66
C GLU A 6 -13.04 -9.78 3.40
N LEU A 7 -13.99 -10.56 3.93
CA LEU A 7 -13.99 -12.02 3.75
C LEU A 7 -14.09 -12.42 2.26
N LYS A 8 -14.92 -11.71 1.48
CA LYS A 8 -15.07 -11.98 0.04
C LYS A 8 -13.78 -11.66 -0.71
N VAL A 9 -13.18 -10.50 -0.40
CA VAL A 9 -11.94 -10.04 -1.04
C VAL A 9 -10.79 -10.97 -0.70
N LEU A 10 -10.61 -11.32 0.58
CA LEU A 10 -9.55 -12.26 0.99
C LEU A 10 -9.72 -13.62 0.32
N ARG A 11 -10.93 -14.20 0.28
CA ARG A 11 -11.15 -15.49 -0.42
C ARG A 11 -10.82 -15.44 -1.90
N LEU A 12 -11.13 -14.32 -2.57
CA LEU A 12 -10.76 -14.10 -3.97
C LEU A 12 -9.24 -14.06 -4.11
N LEU A 13 -8.59 -13.10 -3.45
CA LEU A 13 -7.18 -12.77 -3.65
C LEU A 13 -6.21 -13.82 -3.10
N THR A 14 -6.67 -14.68 -2.19
CA THR A 14 -5.89 -15.83 -1.69
C THR A 14 -6.29 -17.16 -2.32
N SER A 15 -7.10 -17.15 -3.39
CA SER A 15 -7.34 -18.36 -4.18
C SER A 15 -6.02 -18.92 -4.75
N PRO A 16 -5.86 -20.24 -4.95
CA PRO A 16 -4.58 -20.83 -5.31
C PRO A 16 -3.89 -20.21 -6.54
N SER A 17 -4.66 -19.83 -7.57
CA SER A 17 -4.12 -19.18 -8.77
C SER A 17 -3.63 -17.76 -8.51
N LEU A 18 -4.41 -16.94 -7.79
CA LEU A 18 -4.03 -15.55 -7.49
C LEU A 18 -2.94 -15.48 -6.42
N ARG A 19 -2.92 -16.43 -5.48
CA ARG A 19 -1.89 -16.51 -4.45
C ARG A 19 -0.51 -16.88 -5.01
N ALA A 20 -0.46 -17.62 -6.12
CA ALA A 20 0.77 -18.03 -6.77
C ALA A 20 1.48 -16.89 -7.53
N ASP A 21 0.78 -15.80 -7.84
CA ASP A 21 1.40 -14.61 -8.43
C ASP A 21 2.29 -13.93 -7.39
N LYS A 22 3.58 -13.73 -7.73
CA LYS A 22 4.56 -13.11 -6.82
C LYS A 22 4.33 -11.61 -6.61
N ARG A 23 3.54 -10.98 -7.49
CA ARG A 23 3.13 -9.57 -7.34
C ARG A 23 2.02 -9.42 -6.29
N ASN A 24 1.35 -10.50 -5.90
CA ASN A 24 0.34 -10.49 -4.86
C ASN A 24 0.98 -10.17 -3.49
N ARG A 25 0.73 -8.94 -3.02
CA ARG A 25 1.14 -8.44 -1.70
C ARG A 25 -0.02 -8.35 -0.72
N VAL A 26 -1.04 -9.18 -0.86
CA VAL A 26 -2.04 -9.37 0.20
C VAL A 26 -1.41 -10.25 1.29
N ILE A 27 -1.68 -9.96 2.56
CA ILE A 27 -1.19 -10.80 3.65
C ILE A 27 -1.60 -12.27 3.41
N PRO A 28 -0.68 -13.24 3.58
CA PRO A 28 -1.02 -14.63 3.35
C PRO A 28 -2.11 -15.08 4.30
N VAL A 29 -3.21 -15.63 3.78
CA VAL A 29 -4.20 -16.33 4.62
C VAL A 29 -3.81 -17.80 4.73
N ILE A 30 -3.57 -18.24 5.96
CA ILE A 30 -3.21 -19.63 6.30
C ILE A 30 -4.47 -20.50 6.35
N ASN A 31 -5.54 -20.00 6.96
CA ASN A 31 -6.80 -20.74 7.09
C ASN A 31 -8.01 -19.81 7.31
N PHE A 32 -9.18 -20.27 6.90
CA PHE A 32 -10.47 -19.68 7.28
C PHE A 32 -11.18 -20.66 8.23
N LEU A 33 -11.35 -20.28 9.49
CA LEU A 33 -12.09 -21.08 10.46
C LEU A 33 -13.54 -20.58 10.51
N GLU A 34 -14.44 -21.33 9.89
CA GLU A 34 -15.87 -21.02 9.89
C GLU A 34 -16.52 -21.49 11.19
N THR A 35 -17.20 -20.57 11.88
CA THR A 35 -18.04 -20.87 13.04
C THR A 35 -19.50 -20.59 12.71
N ARG A 36 -20.40 -20.78 13.68
CA ARG A 36 -21.82 -20.47 13.49
C ARG A 36 -22.08 -18.99 13.23
N ASP A 37 -21.35 -18.11 13.91
CA ASP A 37 -21.68 -16.68 14.00
C ASP A 37 -20.62 -15.77 13.37
N PHE A 38 -19.39 -16.25 13.21
CA PHE A 38 -18.28 -15.50 12.64
C PHE A 38 -17.28 -16.39 11.89
N VAL A 39 -16.44 -15.76 11.08
CA VAL A 39 -15.30 -16.40 10.42
C VAL A 39 -14.03 -15.84 11.01
N ILE A 40 -13.12 -16.70 11.48
CA ILE A 40 -11.78 -16.30 11.91
C ILE A 40 -10.84 -16.49 10.73
N VAL A 41 -10.19 -15.41 10.28
CA VAL A 41 -9.13 -15.48 9.29
C VAL A 41 -7.79 -15.62 10.00
N VAL A 42 -7.07 -16.71 9.73
CA VAL A 42 -5.77 -17.00 10.33
C VAL A 42 -4.68 -16.53 9.39
N MET A 43 -3.81 -15.64 9.87
CA MET A 43 -2.74 -14.99 9.10
C MET A 43 -1.41 -15.04 9.88
N PRO A 44 -0.25 -14.90 9.23
CA PRO A 44 1.02 -14.69 9.91
C PRO A 44 1.00 -13.41 10.76
N GLY A 45 1.63 -13.44 11.94
CA GLY A 45 1.88 -12.25 12.76
C GLY A 45 3.06 -11.44 12.23
N TRP A 46 2.87 -10.77 11.09
CA TRP A 46 3.83 -9.82 10.52
C TRP A 46 3.85 -8.51 11.32
N GLY A 47 4.99 -7.83 11.32
CA GLY A 47 5.20 -6.61 12.09
C GLY A 47 4.47 -5.42 11.48
N GLN A 48 4.01 -4.52 12.34
CA GLN A 48 3.31 -3.28 11.96
C GLN A 48 4.29 -2.12 11.77
N CYS A 49 5.54 -2.24 12.25
CA CYS A 49 6.55 -1.19 12.14
C CYS A 49 7.34 -1.28 10.82
N TRP A 50 6.64 -1.35 9.69
CA TRP A 50 7.23 -1.61 8.36
C TRP A 50 8.18 -0.52 7.86
N PHE A 51 8.02 0.71 8.33
CA PHE A 51 8.84 1.87 7.96
C PHE A 51 9.76 2.33 9.10
N LEU A 52 9.86 1.59 10.21
CA LEU A 52 10.74 1.92 11.33
C LEU A 52 11.80 0.83 11.55
N PRO A 53 13.09 1.17 11.66
CA PRO A 53 13.65 2.50 11.40
C PRO A 53 13.36 2.96 9.96
N PRO A 54 13.29 4.27 9.65
CA PRO A 54 13.11 4.73 8.26
C PRO A 54 14.25 4.28 7.35
N CYS A 55 13.99 4.23 6.05
CA CYS A 55 15.01 3.85 5.06
C CYS A 55 16.20 4.81 5.18
N GLY A 56 17.42 4.25 5.25
CA GLY A 56 18.63 5.07 5.35
C GLY A 56 19.25 5.48 4.01
N ASN A 57 18.64 5.11 2.89
CA ASN A 57 19.07 5.52 1.55
C ASN A 57 17.98 5.24 0.50
N MET A 58 18.20 5.80 -0.70
CA MET A 58 17.31 5.61 -1.86
C MET A 58 17.28 4.18 -2.43
N ILE A 59 18.24 3.30 -2.11
CA ILE A 59 18.21 1.90 -2.57
C ILE A 59 17.14 1.14 -1.78
N THR A 60 17.20 1.20 -0.45
CA THR A 60 16.20 0.55 0.42
C THR A 60 14.82 1.19 0.26
N ARG A 61 14.76 2.52 0.07
CA ARG A 61 13.49 3.21 -0.19
C ARG A 61 12.88 2.84 -1.53
N GLY A 62 13.72 2.76 -2.57
CA GLY A 62 13.29 2.30 -3.89
C GLY A 62 12.73 0.89 -3.84
N ASP A 63 13.41 -0.05 -3.18
CA ASP A 63 12.92 -1.43 -3.01
C ASP A 63 11.57 -1.48 -2.27
N LEU A 64 11.44 -0.75 -1.16
CA LEU A 64 10.19 -0.61 -0.41
C LEU A 64 9.04 -0.08 -1.29
N ALA A 65 9.28 1.04 -1.98
CA ALA A 65 8.28 1.67 -2.83
C ALA A 65 7.87 0.75 -4.00
N ILE A 66 8.84 0.12 -4.67
CA ILE A 66 8.59 -0.84 -5.76
C ILE A 66 7.73 -2.00 -5.24
N LYS A 67 8.06 -2.54 -4.06
CA LYS A 67 7.35 -3.65 -3.44
C LYS A 67 5.87 -3.31 -3.17
N LEU A 68 5.59 -2.16 -2.58
CA LEU A 68 4.23 -1.72 -2.29
C LEU A 68 3.46 -1.35 -3.56
N THR A 69 4.07 -0.61 -4.49
CA THR A 69 3.42 -0.22 -5.74
C THR A 69 3.16 -1.42 -6.64
N GLN A 70 4.03 -2.44 -6.67
CA GLN A 70 3.78 -3.69 -7.39
C GLN A 70 2.56 -4.43 -6.82
N GLY A 71 2.41 -4.45 -5.49
CA GLY A 71 1.21 -4.99 -4.84
C GLY A 71 -0.06 -4.23 -5.24
N LEU A 72 0.02 -2.89 -5.28
CA LEU A 72 -1.10 -2.05 -5.66
C LEU A 72 -1.50 -2.21 -7.14
N GLU A 73 -0.51 -2.18 -8.03
CA GLU A 73 -0.71 -2.45 -9.47
C GLU A 73 -1.41 -3.79 -9.68
N TRP A 74 -0.93 -4.82 -8.99
CA TRP A 74 -1.54 -6.14 -9.06
C TRP A 74 -3.00 -6.16 -8.56
N LEU A 75 -3.31 -5.48 -7.45
CA LEU A 75 -4.68 -5.34 -6.96
C LEU A 75 -5.58 -4.67 -8.02
N HIS A 76 -5.10 -3.58 -8.62
CA HIS A 76 -5.82 -2.86 -9.67
C HIS A 76 -6.03 -3.73 -10.92
N GLU A 77 -5.06 -4.56 -11.31
CA GLU A 77 -5.22 -5.56 -12.38
C GLU A 77 -6.29 -6.62 -12.07
N GLN A 78 -6.43 -7.02 -10.79
CA GLN A 78 -7.47 -7.95 -10.36
C GLN A 78 -8.84 -7.27 -10.20
N GLY A 79 -8.96 -5.98 -10.54
CA GLY A 79 -10.18 -5.21 -10.37
C GLY A 79 -10.50 -4.94 -8.90
N VAL A 80 -9.50 -4.83 -8.03
CA VAL A 80 -9.69 -4.57 -6.59
C VAL A 80 -9.07 -3.23 -6.21
N ALA A 81 -9.88 -2.35 -5.62
CA ALA A 81 -9.40 -1.16 -4.90
C ALA A 81 -9.29 -1.51 -3.41
N HIS A 82 -8.24 -1.06 -2.74
CA HIS A 82 -8.12 -1.23 -1.30
C HIS A 82 -8.97 -0.20 -0.54
N ALA A 83 -9.00 1.04 -1.02
CA ALA A 83 -9.75 2.19 -0.52
C ALA A 83 -9.43 2.65 0.92
N ASP A 84 -8.42 2.05 1.56
CA ASP A 84 -8.01 2.38 2.93
C ASP A 84 -6.49 2.20 3.14
N ILE A 85 -5.69 2.61 2.17
CA ILE A 85 -4.23 2.47 2.25
C ILE A 85 -3.68 3.54 3.20
N HIS A 86 -3.05 3.12 4.29
CA HIS A 86 -2.31 4.01 5.19
C HIS A 86 -1.26 3.21 5.99
N PRO A 87 -0.35 3.86 6.74
CA PRO A 87 0.73 3.15 7.42
C PRO A 87 0.31 2.01 8.35
N PHE A 88 -0.89 1.99 8.92
CA PHE A 88 -1.32 0.90 9.81
C PHE A 88 -1.93 -0.30 9.07
N ASN A 89 -2.24 -0.15 7.78
CA ASN A 89 -2.74 -1.23 6.91
C ASN A 89 -1.64 -1.85 6.03
N ILE A 90 -0.38 -1.64 6.41
CA ILE A 90 0.79 -2.26 5.81
C ILE A 90 1.58 -2.98 6.90
N VAL A 91 2.02 -4.19 6.60
CA VAL A 91 2.84 -5.01 7.51
C VAL A 91 4.09 -5.53 6.80
N ILE A 92 5.12 -5.86 7.58
CA ILE A 92 6.41 -6.35 7.12
C ILE A 92 6.68 -7.77 7.62
N SER A 93 7.35 -8.61 6.82
CA SER A 93 7.66 -10.01 7.14
C SER A 93 8.79 -10.15 8.19
N HIS A 94 8.74 -9.35 9.24
CA HIS A 94 9.62 -9.34 10.40
C HIS A 94 8.76 -9.05 11.63
N ALA A 95 9.06 -9.70 12.76
CA ALA A 95 8.32 -9.48 14.00
C ALA A 95 8.93 -8.29 14.77
N ASP A 96 8.12 -7.28 15.06
CA ASP A 96 8.47 -6.03 15.79
C ASP A 96 9.13 -6.26 17.17
N SER A 97 9.17 -7.50 17.64
CA SER A 97 9.85 -7.97 18.85
C SER A 97 11.35 -7.66 18.95
N ARG A 98 12.03 -7.38 17.83
CA ARG A 98 13.42 -6.91 17.86
C ARG A 98 13.40 -5.39 17.90
N GLY A 99 13.89 -4.81 19.00
CA GLY A 99 13.86 -3.36 19.24
C GLY A 99 14.22 -2.57 17.97
N ILE A 100 13.34 -1.65 17.63
CA ILE A 100 13.50 -0.74 16.49
C ILE A 100 14.62 0.23 16.85
N SER A 101 15.76 0.10 16.19
CA SER A 101 16.82 1.06 16.31
C SER A 101 17.56 1.29 14.99
N PRO A 102 18.14 2.48 14.78
CA PRO A 102 18.94 2.79 13.59
C PRO A 102 19.99 1.73 13.24
N GLU A 103 20.64 1.19 14.26
CA GLU A 103 21.69 0.17 14.14
C GLU A 103 21.17 -1.23 13.80
N ASN A 104 19.85 -1.44 13.81
CA ASN A 104 19.20 -2.71 13.51
C ASN A 104 18.25 -2.59 12.29
N ASP A 105 18.66 -1.89 11.23
CA ASP A 105 17.90 -1.86 9.98
C ASP A 105 17.93 -3.24 9.28
N PHE A 106 16.93 -4.07 9.59
CA PHE A 106 16.80 -5.44 9.08
C PHE A 106 16.72 -5.52 7.56
N ARG A 107 16.30 -4.45 6.86
CA ARG A 107 16.21 -4.41 5.39
C ARG A 107 17.58 -4.48 4.72
N GLN A 108 18.66 -4.12 5.44
CA GLN A 108 20.03 -4.25 4.92
C GLN A 108 20.55 -5.68 5.02
N THR A 109 19.96 -6.52 5.88
CA THR A 109 20.43 -7.89 6.15
C THR A 109 19.53 -8.95 5.53
N PHE A 110 18.22 -8.71 5.46
CA PHE A 110 17.22 -9.66 5.01
C PHE A 110 16.40 -9.08 3.86
N ASN A 111 16.05 -9.92 2.89
CA ASN A 111 15.02 -9.58 1.92
C ASN A 111 13.65 -9.70 2.62
N LEU A 112 13.10 -8.57 3.06
CA LEU A 112 11.81 -8.48 3.73
C LEU A 112 10.67 -8.29 2.72
N GLU A 113 9.54 -8.93 3.00
CA GLU A 113 8.30 -8.79 2.25
C GLU A 113 7.37 -7.80 2.96
N TYR A 114 6.53 -7.14 2.17
CA TYR A 114 5.50 -6.21 2.65
C TYR A 114 4.14 -6.68 2.17
N ALA A 115 3.12 -6.49 2.99
CA ALA A 115 1.76 -6.85 2.63
C ALA A 115 0.74 -5.81 3.07
N PHE A 116 -0.31 -5.66 2.26
CA PHE A 116 -1.54 -4.97 2.60
C PHE A 116 -2.43 -5.87 3.47
N ILE A 117 -3.09 -5.26 4.45
CA ILE A 117 -4.06 -5.88 5.35
C ILE A 117 -5.33 -5.01 5.40
N ASP A 118 -6.37 -5.53 6.05
CA ASP A 118 -7.64 -4.83 6.25
C ASP A 118 -8.34 -4.41 4.95
N PHE A 119 -9.06 -5.36 4.36
CA PHE A 119 -9.87 -5.14 3.15
C PHE A 119 -11.33 -4.83 3.49
N GLY A 120 -11.60 -4.28 4.69
CA GLY A 120 -12.95 -3.92 5.12
C GLY A 120 -13.66 -2.94 4.18
N SER A 121 -12.88 -2.02 3.61
CA SER A 121 -13.36 -0.92 2.76
C SER A 121 -13.14 -1.15 1.26
N ALA A 122 -12.58 -2.29 0.89
CA ALA A 122 -12.21 -2.60 -0.48
C ALA A 122 -13.42 -2.74 -1.42
N HIS A 123 -13.20 -2.44 -2.70
CA HIS A 123 -14.19 -2.62 -3.76
C HIS A 123 -13.70 -3.61 -4.80
N VAL A 124 -14.60 -4.45 -5.31
CA VAL A 124 -14.31 -5.42 -6.37
C VAL A 124 -15.11 -5.07 -7.61
N PHE A 125 -14.41 -4.89 -8.72
CA PHE A 125 -14.94 -4.50 -10.02
C PHE A 125 -14.85 -5.69 -10.98
N PRO A 126 -15.94 -6.04 -11.68
CA PRO A 126 -15.86 -6.96 -12.80
C PRO A 126 -14.86 -6.50 -13.86
N PRO A 127 -14.21 -7.42 -14.60
CA PRO A 127 -13.28 -7.06 -15.66
C PRO A 127 -13.91 -6.09 -16.67
N GLY A 128 -13.21 -4.99 -16.93
CA GLY A 128 -13.65 -3.94 -17.88
C GLY A 128 -14.59 -2.89 -17.30
N ASN A 129 -15.06 -3.04 -16.06
CA ASN A 129 -15.82 -1.99 -15.39
C ASN A 129 -14.87 -0.88 -14.89
N PRO A 130 -15.29 0.40 -14.96
CA PRO A 130 -14.47 1.48 -14.47
C PRO A 130 -14.45 1.50 -12.92
N PRO A 131 -13.36 1.95 -12.28
CA PRO A 131 -13.14 1.82 -10.84
C PRO A 131 -13.86 2.92 -10.04
N PHE A 132 -15.13 3.19 -10.34
CA PHE A 132 -15.92 4.20 -9.65
C PHE A 132 -16.76 3.59 -8.54
N ALA A 133 -16.54 4.02 -7.29
CA ALA A 133 -17.30 3.56 -6.13
C ALA A 133 -17.50 4.67 -5.10
N VAL A 134 -18.57 4.53 -4.30
CA VAL A 134 -18.83 5.43 -3.18
C VAL A 134 -17.94 5.02 -2.00
N PRO A 135 -17.15 5.94 -1.42
CA PRO A 135 -16.35 5.67 -0.23
C PRO A 135 -17.24 5.26 0.95
N ILE A 136 -16.93 4.12 1.58
CA ILE A 136 -17.64 3.65 2.78
C ILE A 136 -16.94 4.19 4.04
N THR A 137 -15.62 4.16 4.02
CA THR A 137 -14.72 4.80 4.97
C THR A 137 -13.61 5.50 4.20
N ILE A 138 -12.75 6.21 4.91
CA ILE A 138 -11.54 6.81 4.36
C ILE A 138 -10.35 6.54 5.28
N PRO A 139 -9.11 6.58 4.75
CA PRO A 139 -7.90 6.64 5.57
C PRO A 139 -7.92 7.79 6.59
N PRO A 140 -6.94 7.85 7.51
CA PRO A 140 -6.72 9.02 8.33
C PRO A 140 -6.65 10.32 7.51
N ASP A 141 -7.16 11.43 8.04
CA ASP A 141 -7.34 12.69 7.30
C ASP A 141 -6.11 13.18 6.54
N HIS A 142 -4.90 12.98 7.07
CA HIS A 142 -3.65 13.43 6.42
C HIS A 142 -3.19 12.51 5.26
N ILE A 143 -3.82 11.35 5.09
CA ILE A 143 -3.56 10.35 4.03
C ILE A 143 -4.67 10.34 2.98
N SER A 144 -5.91 10.64 3.38
CA SER A 144 -7.08 10.64 2.50
C SER A 144 -7.00 11.67 1.37
N SER A 145 -7.39 11.26 0.17
CA SER A 145 -7.45 12.13 -1.00
C SER A 145 -8.55 13.18 -0.86
N PRO A 146 -8.48 14.30 -1.61
CA PRO A 146 -9.51 15.34 -1.56
C PRO A 146 -10.92 14.81 -1.83
N GLU A 147 -11.08 13.99 -2.87
CA GLU A 147 -12.38 13.43 -3.28
C GLU A 147 -12.91 12.38 -2.29
N GLN A 148 -12.04 11.63 -1.63
CA GLN A 148 -12.45 10.76 -0.51
C GLN A 148 -13.08 11.57 0.62
N LYS A 149 -12.50 12.74 0.95
CA LYS A 149 -13.02 13.62 2.01
C LYS A 149 -14.29 14.33 1.60
N GLU A 150 -14.36 14.80 0.36
CA GLU A 150 -15.51 15.54 -0.17
C GLU A 150 -16.75 14.66 -0.26
N HIS A 151 -16.58 13.39 -0.63
CA HIS A 151 -17.68 12.46 -0.87
C HIS A 151 -17.87 11.40 0.22
N LEU A 152 -17.19 11.53 1.37
CA LEU A 152 -17.46 10.70 2.55
C LEU A 152 -18.93 10.89 2.98
N GLU A 153 -19.65 9.79 3.22
CA GLU A 153 -21.11 9.77 3.51
C GLU A 153 -22.01 10.28 2.37
N GLY A 154 -21.43 10.61 1.21
CA GLY A 154 -22.14 11.02 0.01
C GLY A 154 -22.72 9.83 -0.78
N THR A 155 -23.31 10.14 -1.93
CA THR A 155 -23.80 9.13 -2.89
C THR A 155 -23.00 9.13 -4.19
N GLU A 156 -22.05 10.06 -4.33
CA GLU A 156 -21.30 10.26 -5.56
C GLU A 156 -20.10 9.31 -5.61
N PRO A 157 -19.97 8.51 -6.68
CA PRO A 157 -18.84 7.59 -6.80
C PRO A 157 -17.58 8.35 -7.25
N ILE A 158 -16.44 7.99 -6.67
CA ILE A 158 -15.11 8.51 -7.01
C ILE A 158 -14.29 7.45 -7.72
N ASP A 159 -13.23 7.84 -8.45
CA ASP A 159 -12.22 6.91 -8.94
C ASP A 159 -11.38 6.40 -7.75
N VAL A 160 -11.72 5.21 -7.25
CA VAL A 160 -11.04 4.64 -6.07
C VAL A 160 -9.65 4.09 -6.39
N PHE A 161 -9.32 3.86 -7.67
CA PHE A 161 -7.94 3.49 -8.05
C PHE A 161 -7.03 4.71 -7.98
N ALA A 162 -7.49 5.87 -8.45
CA ALA A 162 -6.76 7.12 -8.31
C ALA A 162 -6.63 7.55 -6.83
N ALA A 163 -7.65 7.27 -6.00
CA ALA A 163 -7.58 7.47 -4.56
C ALA A 163 -6.53 6.57 -3.89
N ASP A 164 -6.49 5.27 -4.22
CA ASP A 164 -5.45 4.36 -3.72
C ASP A 164 -4.03 4.83 -4.04
N VAL A 165 -3.81 5.34 -5.25
CA VAL A 165 -2.50 5.91 -5.65
C VAL A 165 -2.14 7.12 -4.77
N TYR A 166 -3.10 8.02 -4.53
CA TYR A 166 -2.90 9.16 -3.63
C TYR A 166 -2.54 8.68 -2.22
N ASN A 167 -3.31 7.74 -1.69
CA ASN A 167 -3.13 7.22 -0.34
C ASN A 167 -1.78 6.53 -0.17
N LEU A 168 -1.34 5.73 -1.15
CA LEU A 168 -0.01 5.13 -1.16
C LEU A 168 1.09 6.21 -1.27
N GLY A 169 0.88 7.25 -2.09
CA GLY A 169 1.80 8.38 -2.21
C GLY A 169 2.02 9.10 -0.88
N LYS A 170 0.95 9.43 -0.17
CA LYS A 170 1.01 10.02 1.19
C LYS A 170 1.65 9.09 2.22
N THR A 171 1.38 7.79 2.10
CA THR A 171 1.98 6.76 2.96
C THR A 171 3.50 6.68 2.77
N LEU A 172 3.98 6.71 1.53
CA LEU A 172 5.41 6.75 1.21
C LEU A 172 6.05 8.09 1.60
N GLU A 173 5.33 9.20 1.46
CA GLU A 173 5.79 10.52 1.92
C GLU A 173 5.98 10.54 3.45
N THR A 174 5.12 9.85 4.21
CA THR A 174 5.26 9.72 5.68
C THR A 174 6.57 9.02 6.06
N GLU A 175 6.95 7.96 5.34
CA GLU A 175 8.24 7.31 5.53
C GLU A 175 9.41 8.25 5.21
N LEU A 176 9.33 8.96 4.08
CA LEU A 176 10.39 9.90 3.67
C LEU A 176 10.57 11.03 4.68
N THR A 177 9.47 11.61 5.18
CA THR A 177 9.50 12.65 6.21
C THR A 177 10.15 12.12 7.50
N ALA A 178 9.77 10.92 7.95
CA ALA A 178 10.39 10.30 9.13
C ALA A 178 11.91 10.13 8.94
N ALA A 179 12.36 9.70 7.75
CA ALA A 179 13.80 9.55 7.46
C ALA A 179 14.57 10.88 7.53
N LEU A 180 13.97 11.98 7.07
CA LEU A 180 14.60 13.30 7.01
C LEU A 180 14.58 14.04 8.36
N GLU A 181 13.47 13.99 9.09
CA GLU A 181 13.27 14.82 10.29
C GLU A 181 13.70 14.12 11.58
N GLU A 182 13.40 12.82 11.70
CA GLU A 182 13.51 12.12 12.98
C GLU A 182 14.83 11.34 13.12
N TYR A 183 15.47 10.99 12.00
CA TYR A 183 16.63 10.08 12.02
C TYR A 183 17.91 10.59 11.35
N ASP A 184 17.94 11.79 10.77
CA ASP A 184 19.10 12.38 10.04
C ASP A 184 19.78 11.37 9.09
N LYS A 185 18.97 10.53 8.45
CA LYS A 185 19.42 9.22 7.94
C LYS A 185 19.72 9.19 6.47
N GLU A 186 19.64 10.33 5.78
CA GLU A 186 19.61 10.32 4.32
C GLU A 186 20.85 10.97 3.68
N PRO A 187 21.89 10.20 3.35
CA PRO A 187 22.95 10.64 2.45
C PRO A 187 22.45 10.52 1.00
N LEU A 188 21.95 11.61 0.42
CA LEU A 188 21.32 11.61 -0.90
C LEU A 188 22.30 11.90 -2.05
N PRO A 189 22.31 11.08 -3.11
CA PRO A 189 22.46 11.61 -4.46
C PRO A 189 21.25 12.50 -4.73
N ARG A 190 21.49 13.82 -4.78
CA ARG A 190 20.43 14.85 -4.86
C ARG A 190 19.40 14.58 -5.97
N GLN A 191 19.84 14.02 -7.10
CA GLN A 191 19.00 13.73 -8.25
C GLN A 191 17.94 12.64 -8.00
N LYS A 192 18.31 11.47 -7.47
CA LYS A 192 17.35 10.35 -7.24
C LYS A 192 16.27 10.75 -6.23
N TYR A 193 16.67 11.52 -5.23
CA TYR A 193 15.75 12.11 -4.27
C TYR A 193 14.77 13.08 -4.91
N GLU A 194 15.25 14.04 -5.71
CA GLU A 194 14.40 15.01 -6.40
C GLU A 194 13.41 14.29 -7.33
N GLN A 195 13.85 13.25 -8.05
CA GLN A 195 12.97 12.43 -8.88
C GLN A 195 11.91 11.69 -8.06
N TYR A 196 12.29 11.09 -6.93
CA TYR A 196 11.35 10.40 -6.05
C TYR A 196 10.32 11.36 -5.44
N ARG A 197 10.74 12.55 -5.00
CA ARG A 197 9.83 13.58 -4.51
C ARG A 197 8.86 14.08 -5.59
N ASN A 198 9.34 14.25 -6.82
CA ASN A 198 8.48 14.62 -7.93
C ASN A 198 7.44 13.52 -8.22
N LEU A 199 7.82 12.24 -8.12
CA LEU A 199 6.89 11.13 -8.25
C LEU A 199 5.83 11.14 -7.14
N LEU A 200 6.23 11.30 -5.87
CA LEU A 200 5.27 11.40 -4.75
C LEU A 200 4.30 12.57 -4.96
N SER A 201 4.82 13.74 -5.37
CA SER A 201 3.99 14.90 -5.69
C SER A 201 2.97 14.61 -6.80
N ALA A 202 3.35 13.84 -7.82
CA ALA A 202 2.44 13.47 -8.91
C ALA A 202 1.39 12.44 -8.47
N MET A 203 1.77 11.48 -7.61
CA MET A 203 0.82 10.53 -7.00
C MET A 203 -0.22 11.26 -6.14
N THR A 204 0.19 12.34 -5.47
CA THR A 204 -0.65 13.10 -4.53
C THR A 204 -1.22 14.38 -5.14
N ASP A 205 -1.38 14.44 -6.46
CA ASP A 205 -2.05 15.57 -7.11
C ASP A 205 -3.49 15.70 -6.60
N SER A 206 -3.99 16.93 -6.49
CA SER A 206 -5.35 17.19 -5.98
C SER A 206 -6.41 16.70 -6.97
N GLN A 207 -6.12 16.70 -8.28
CA GLN A 207 -7.01 16.21 -9.32
C GLN A 207 -6.76 14.72 -9.58
N PRO A 208 -7.75 13.83 -9.39
CA PRO A 208 -7.58 12.39 -9.57
C PRO A 208 -7.04 12.00 -10.96
N GLU A 209 -7.52 12.65 -12.01
CA GLU A 209 -7.15 12.39 -13.40
C GLU A 209 -5.71 12.82 -13.77
N SER A 210 -5.10 13.67 -12.96
CA SER A 210 -3.70 14.09 -13.12
C SER A 210 -2.72 13.11 -12.49
N ARG A 211 -3.21 12.17 -11.66
CA ARG A 211 -2.37 11.19 -10.98
C ARG A 211 -1.92 10.09 -11.96
N PRO A 212 -0.68 9.58 -11.82
CA PRO A 212 -0.26 8.40 -12.55
C PRO A 212 -1.04 7.16 -12.09
N THR A 213 -1.24 6.18 -12.97
CA THR A 213 -1.73 4.86 -12.54
C THR A 213 -0.67 4.11 -11.74
N ALA A 214 -1.07 3.10 -10.95
CA ALA A 214 -0.11 2.26 -10.21
C ALA A 214 0.98 1.66 -11.12
N ALA A 215 0.63 1.26 -12.35
CA ALA A 215 1.58 0.78 -13.35
C ALA A 215 2.58 1.87 -13.80
N GLN A 216 2.13 3.11 -14.00
CA GLN A 216 3.01 4.23 -14.34
C GLN A 216 3.93 4.62 -13.19
N VAL A 217 3.43 4.56 -11.95
CA VAL A 217 4.24 4.75 -10.74
C VAL A 217 5.33 3.68 -10.68
N LEU A 218 4.98 2.41 -10.83
CA LEU A 218 5.91 1.28 -10.78
C LEU A 218 7.01 1.42 -11.84
N ASN A 219 6.65 1.76 -13.07
CA ASN A 219 7.62 2.01 -14.14
C ASN A 219 8.57 3.17 -13.80
N THR A 220 8.03 4.26 -13.23
CA THR A 220 8.85 5.42 -12.82
C THR A 220 9.82 5.05 -11.69
N LEU A 221 9.38 4.26 -10.71
CA LEU A 221 10.24 3.76 -9.64
C LEU A 221 11.40 2.91 -10.18
N HIS A 222 11.13 2.02 -11.12
CA HIS A 222 12.19 1.24 -11.78
C HIS A 222 13.21 2.13 -12.50
N ILE A 223 12.78 3.22 -13.14
CA ILE A 223 13.67 4.19 -13.78
C ILE A 223 14.53 4.90 -12.72
N ILE A 224 13.94 5.35 -11.61
CA ILE A 224 14.68 6.03 -10.51
C ILE A 224 15.72 5.09 -9.88
N SER A 225 15.34 3.82 -9.65
CA SER A 225 16.23 2.82 -9.06
C SER A 225 17.39 2.43 -9.98
N ASN A 226 17.13 2.28 -11.28
CA ASN A 226 18.11 1.84 -12.28
C ASN A 226 18.95 2.95 -12.91
N GLY A 227 18.56 4.23 -12.78
CA GLY A 227 19.35 5.36 -13.26
C GLY A 227 20.68 5.44 -12.52
N GLU A 228 21.78 5.66 -13.26
CA GLU A 228 23.12 5.92 -12.68
C GLU A 228 23.15 7.28 -11.98
#